data_AF-A0A6N8AEN6-F1
#
_entry.id   AF-A0A6N8AEN6-F1
#
_cell.length_a   1.000
_cell.length_b   1.000
_cell.length_c   1.000
_cell.angle_alpha   90.00
_cell.angle_beta   90.00
_cell.angle_gamma   90.00
#
_symmetry.space_group_name_H-M   'P 1'
#
loop_
_entity.id
_entity.type
_entity.pdbx_description
1 polymer ?
#
loop_
_entity_poly.entity_id
_entity_poly.type
_entity_poly.pdbx_seq_one_letter_code
_entity_poly.pdbx_strand_id
1 'polypeptide(L)' 'MIAASAGIASAADQDCTAENAQSKALELSTALQTLAATNPTRMQEIATEMQAKATEAQTSGDLAGLCAYYDELIDEVNS' A
#
# COMPACT_ATOMS: atom_id res chain seq x y z
N MET A 1 35.53 9.02 -4.48
CA MET A 1 34.48 9.82 -3.81
C MET A 1 33.25 9.80 -4.70
N ILE A 2 32.25 8.97 -4.41
CA ILE A 2 30.94 9.05 -5.06
C ILE A 2 29.96 9.41 -3.95
N ALA A 3 29.35 10.57 -4.11
CA ALA A 3 28.61 11.28 -3.09
C ALA A 3 27.41 10.45 -2.62
N ALA A 4 27.37 10.17 -1.32
CA ALA A 4 26.14 9.83 -0.61
C ALA A 4 25.27 11.09 -0.56
N SER A 5 24.48 11.33 -1.60
CA SER A 5 23.33 12.22 -1.51
C SER A 5 22.27 11.51 -0.69
N ALA A 6 22.38 11.63 0.64
CA ALA A 6 21.30 11.39 1.57
C ALA A 6 20.22 12.46 1.28
N GLY A 7 19.42 12.21 0.25
CA GLY A 7 18.12 12.84 0.11
C GLY A 7 17.32 12.43 1.33
N ILE A 8 16.76 13.41 2.02
CA ILE A 8 15.78 13.19 3.08
C ILE A 8 14.59 12.55 2.39
N ALA A 9 14.59 11.21 2.30
CA ALA A 9 13.42 10.45 1.96
C ALA A 9 12.45 10.69 3.11
N SER A 10 11.42 11.47 2.84
CA SER A 10 10.22 11.57 3.66
C SER A 10 9.86 10.15 4.10
N ALA A 11 9.65 9.91 5.40
CA ALA A 11 9.43 8.57 5.94
C ALA A 11 8.29 7.80 5.26
N ALA A 12 7.39 8.47 4.52
CA ALA A 12 6.35 7.88 3.69
C ALA A 12 6.85 7.17 2.41
N ASP A 13 8.01 7.58 1.85
CA ASP A 13 8.59 6.95 0.64
C ASP A 13 9.41 5.68 0.98
N GLN A 14 9.74 5.45 2.25
CA GLN A 14 10.55 4.29 2.67
C GLN A 14 9.75 2.98 2.70
N ASP A 15 8.44 3.04 2.89
CA ASP A 15 7.60 1.83 2.96
C ASP A 15 7.25 1.24 1.59
N CYS A 16 7.32 2.04 0.51
CA CYS A 16 7.05 1.59 -0.86
C CYS A 16 8.33 1.36 -1.69
N THR A 17 9.42 0.96 -1.03
CA THR A 17 10.65 0.53 -1.71
C THR A 17 10.48 -0.86 -2.35
N ALA A 18 11.25 -1.19 -3.39
CA ALA A 18 11.13 -2.46 -4.10
C ALA A 18 11.35 -3.71 -3.20
N GLU A 19 12.16 -3.57 -2.15
CA GLU A 19 12.40 -4.61 -1.14
C GLU A 19 11.20 -4.79 -0.19
N ASN A 20 10.62 -3.69 0.31
CA ASN A 20 9.40 -3.74 1.12
C ASN A 20 8.17 -4.14 0.32
N ALA A 21 8.11 -3.80 -0.98
CA ALA A 21 7.00 -4.13 -1.85
C ALA A 21 6.77 -5.64 -1.99
N GLN A 22 7.83 -6.46 -2.01
CA GLN A 22 7.66 -7.93 -2.05
C GLN A 22 7.16 -8.49 -0.72
N SER A 23 7.65 -8.00 0.42
CA SER A 23 7.12 -8.40 1.74
C SER A 23 5.66 -7.99 1.90
N LYS A 24 5.35 -6.72 1.61
CA LYS A 24 3.99 -6.18 1.64
C LYS A 24 3.06 -6.89 0.66
N ALA A 25 3.52 -7.31 -0.50
CA ALA A 25 2.68 -8.08 -1.43
C ALA A 25 2.26 -9.44 -0.85
N LEU A 26 3.15 -10.12 -0.10
CA LEU A 26 2.82 -11.36 0.59
C LEU A 26 1.88 -11.12 1.78
N GLU A 27 2.12 -10.08 2.56
CA GLU A 27 1.28 -9.67 3.69
C GLU A 27 -0.10 -9.24 3.21
N LEU A 28 -0.18 -8.39 2.19
CA LEU A 28 -1.43 -7.96 1.55
C LEU A 28 -2.20 -9.15 0.96
N SER A 29 -1.51 -10.11 0.33
CA SER A 29 -2.16 -11.32 -0.18
C SER A 29 -2.78 -12.14 0.96
N THR A 30 -2.10 -12.24 2.10
CA THR A 30 -2.63 -12.91 3.29
C THR A 30 -3.80 -12.14 3.89
N ALA A 31 -3.66 -10.82 4.02
CA ALA A 31 -4.67 -9.91 4.54
C ALA A 31 -5.96 -9.98 3.70
N LEU A 32 -5.85 -9.91 2.37
CA LEU A 32 -7.00 -10.00 1.46
C LEU A 32 -7.72 -11.35 1.54
N GLN A 33 -6.98 -12.45 1.73
CA GLN A 33 -7.58 -13.78 1.93
C GLN A 33 -8.34 -13.86 3.25
N THR A 34 -7.74 -13.36 4.34
CA THR A 34 -8.40 -13.29 5.66
C THR A 34 -9.63 -12.40 5.60
N LEU A 35 -9.52 -11.21 5.02
CA LEU A 35 -10.61 -10.27 4.88
C LEU A 35 -11.74 -10.79 4.01
N ALA A 36 -11.44 -11.50 2.92
CA ALA A 36 -12.47 -12.15 2.11
C ALA A 36 -13.24 -13.21 2.89
N ALA A 37 -12.59 -13.89 3.85
CA ALA A 37 -13.22 -14.90 4.69
C ALA A 37 -14.01 -14.32 5.87
N THR A 38 -13.56 -13.19 6.45
CA THR A 38 -14.17 -12.59 7.64
C THR A 38 -15.13 -11.44 7.33
N ASN A 39 -14.89 -10.69 6.26
CA ASN A 39 -15.66 -9.51 5.88
C ASN A 39 -15.73 -9.32 4.34
N PRO A 40 -16.54 -10.14 3.64
CA PRO A 40 -16.66 -10.09 2.19
C PRO A 40 -17.25 -8.78 1.65
N THR A 41 -18.04 -8.06 2.45
CA THR A 41 -18.58 -6.74 2.07
C THR A 41 -17.45 -5.71 2.01
N ARG A 42 -16.59 -5.66 3.03
CA ARG A 42 -15.42 -4.78 3.05
C ARG A 42 -14.47 -5.05 1.88
N MET A 43 -14.30 -6.31 1.49
CA MET A 43 -13.48 -6.68 0.33
C MET A 43 -14.00 -6.08 -0.99
N GLN A 44 -15.32 -5.96 -1.17
CA GLN A 44 -15.89 -5.28 -2.35
C GLN A 44 -15.70 -3.76 -2.31
N GLU A 45 -15.78 -3.16 -1.13
CA GLU A 45 -15.51 -1.73 -0.94
C GLU A 45 -14.06 -1.42 -1.30
N ILE A 46 -13.12 -2.23 -0.81
CA ILE A 46 -11.69 -2.10 -1.08
C ILE A 46 -11.38 -2.20 -2.57
N ALA A 47 -12.02 -3.11 -3.30
CA ALA A 47 -11.83 -3.20 -4.75
C ALA A 47 -12.21 -1.88 -5.45
N THR A 48 -13.27 -1.22 -4.97
CA THR A 48 -13.72 0.08 -5.51
C THR A 48 -12.77 1.21 -5.09
N GLU A 49 -12.37 1.25 -3.82
CA GLU A 49 -11.44 2.24 -3.27
C GLU A 49 -10.05 2.15 -3.92
N MET A 50 -9.53 0.93 -4.12
CA MET A 50 -8.27 0.70 -4.84
C MET A 50 -8.32 1.23 -6.26
N GLN A 51 -9.44 1.04 -6.97
CA GLN A 51 -9.58 1.54 -8.33
C GLN A 51 -9.63 3.08 -8.37
N ALA A 52 -10.27 3.70 -7.38
CA ALA A 52 -10.27 5.15 -7.22
C ALA A 52 -8.86 5.68 -6.90
N LYS A 53 -8.17 5.09 -5.91
CA LYS A 53 -6.80 5.44 -5.52
C LYS A 53 -5.80 5.25 -6.65
N ALA A 54 -5.92 4.17 -7.43
CA ALA A 54 -5.07 3.94 -8.60
C ALA A 54 -5.31 4.96 -9.72
N THR A 55 -6.55 5.41 -9.90
CA THR A 55 -6.90 6.47 -10.86
C THR A 55 -6.39 7.83 -10.39
N GLU A 56 -6.53 8.11 -9.10
CA GLU A 56 -6.00 9.30 -8.45
C GLU A 56 -4.47 9.35 -8.59
N ALA A 57 -3.76 8.28 -8.21
CA ALA A 57 -2.31 8.18 -8.33
C ALA A 57 -1.81 8.34 -9.77
N GLN A 58 -2.54 7.81 -10.78
CA GLN A 58 -2.21 8.04 -12.19
C GLN A 58 -2.41 9.50 -12.62
N THR A 59 -3.37 10.21 -12.03
CA THR A 59 -3.72 11.59 -12.41
C THR A 59 -2.85 12.61 -11.68
N SER A 60 -2.59 12.40 -10.39
CA SER A 60 -1.84 13.32 -9.52
C SER A 60 -0.37 12.96 -9.36
N GLY A 61 0.03 11.73 -9.72
CA GLY A 61 1.34 11.18 -9.38
C GLY A 61 1.48 10.78 -7.90
N ASP A 62 0.38 10.75 -7.14
CA ASP A 62 0.39 10.45 -5.71
C ASP A 62 0.51 8.94 -5.43
N LEU A 63 1.71 8.42 -5.68
CA LEU A 63 2.05 7.04 -5.34
C LEU A 63 2.13 6.84 -3.82
N ALA A 64 2.48 7.88 -3.05
CA ALA A 64 2.57 7.80 -1.60
C ALA A 64 1.20 7.58 -0.95
N GLY A 65 0.15 8.26 -1.44
CA GLY A 65 -1.23 8.07 -1.00
C GLY A 65 -1.79 6.69 -1.33
N LEU A 66 -1.35 6.07 -2.42
CA LEU A 66 -1.70 4.70 -2.76
C LEU A 66 -1.03 3.69 -1.81
N CYS A 67 0.25 3.89 -1.51
CA CYS A 67 0.99 3.02 -0.60
C CYS A 67 0.47 3.11 0.84
N ALA A 68 0.18 4.32 1.34
CA ALA A 68 -0.42 4.52 2.66
C ALA A 68 -1.76 3.80 2.81
N TYR A 69 -2.58 3.77 1.75
CA TYR A 69 -3.85 3.04 1.74
C TYR A 69 -3.66 1.52 1.84
N TYR A 70 -2.61 0.96 1.21
CA TYR A 70 -2.30 -0.46 1.36
C TYR A 70 -1.82 -0.81 2.77
N ASP A 71 -1.05 0.08 3.40
CA ASP A 71 -0.59 -0.12 4.77
C ASP A 71 -1.75 -0.11 5.77
N GLU A 72 -2.69 0.82 5.59
CA GLU A 72 -3.90 0.89 6.40
C GLU A 72 -4.73 -0.40 6.29
N LEU A 73 -4.79 -1.00 5.10
CA LEU A 73 -5.47 -2.28 4.88
C LEU A 73 -4.77 -3.47 5.53
N ILE A 74 -3.45 -3.51 5.48
CA ILE A 74 -2.66 -4.57 6.12
C ILE A 74 -2.85 -4.47 7.65
N ASP A 75 -2.82 -3.26 8.21
CA ASP A 75 -3.07 -3.03 9.63
C ASP A 75 -4.53 -3.37 10.03
N GLU A 76 -5.53 -3.00 9.23
CA GLU A 76 -6.95 -3.29 9.51
C GLU A 76 -7.21 -4.80 9.65
N VAL A 77 -6.52 -5.63 8.88
CA VAL A 77 -6.69 -7.09 8.91
C VAL A 77 -5.84 -7.77 10.00
N ASN A 78 -4.68 -7.18 10.34
CA ASN A 78 -3.80 -7.71 11.38
C ASN A 78 -4.18 -7.26 12.80
N SER A 79 -5.05 -6.25 12.94
CA SER A 79 -5.58 -5.75 14.22
C SER A 79 -6.72 -6.58 14.79
#